data_AF-A0A8K0G455-F1
#
_entry.id   AF-A0A8K0G455-F1
#
_cell.length_a   1.000
_cell.length_b   1.000
_cell.length_c   1.000
_cell.angle_alpha   90.00
_cell.angle_beta   90.00
_cell.angle_gamma   90.00
#
_symmetry.space_group_name_H-M   'P 1'
#
loop_
_entity.id
_entity.type
_entity.pdbx_description
1 polymer ?
#
loop_
_entity_poly.entity_id
_entity_poly.type
_entity_poly.pdbx_seq_one_letter_code
_entity_poly.pdbx_strand_id
1 'polypeptide(L)'
;MKFLHYLYVISLTASSNILCQEDDEIEFISVNLQLSDFDLSDAYDDVAEATKSAVLGHGFKNKIFTEKDRGRLVRLESAKNREFGGNVPYDFLRNWTLLTNVGDILIPEDSYNLIIDFHNEIEELSSQAKVPCIVAQPKQNSSSECFITKQNFTDIIASNRSLSHLNKTWERRQEIFNAGKTKYNLTLRLTNEAFIPNEEHNARSYWEMLSEYPDGYTKAQMLWEEVQPLYKKLHKFVKVRIEKYYKITENSSTVPVYLLGTNFGNDWSNIADIVLPHPFLYNEVLSELHYQ
;
A
#
# COMPACT_ATOMS: atom_id res chain seq x y z
N MET A 1 -23.28 29.90 -58.91
CA MET A 1 -24.21 29.61 -57.79
C MET A 1 -24.42 28.11 -57.55
N LYS A 2 -24.69 27.29 -58.58
CA LYS A 2 -24.91 25.82 -58.41
C LYS A 2 -23.68 25.04 -57.89
N PHE A 3 -22.46 25.44 -58.25
CA PHE A 3 -21.23 24.76 -57.82
C PHE A 3 -20.93 24.93 -56.31
N LEU A 4 -21.18 26.12 -55.75
CA LEU A 4 -21.01 26.40 -54.32
C LEU A 4 -22.04 25.67 -53.46
N HIS A 5 -23.25 25.48 -53.97
CA HIS A 5 -24.31 24.73 -53.28
C HIS A 5 -23.98 23.22 -53.22
N TYR A 6 -23.38 22.67 -54.28
CA TYR A 6 -22.94 21.28 -54.31
C TYR A 6 -21.79 21.01 -53.33
N LEU A 7 -20.82 21.93 -53.23
CA LEU A 7 -19.75 21.84 -52.24
C LEU A 7 -20.26 21.95 -50.80
N TYR A 8 -21.25 22.80 -50.54
CA TYR A 8 -21.87 22.95 -49.22
C TYR A 8 -22.67 21.70 -48.81
N VAL A 9 -23.41 21.09 -49.73
CA VAL A 9 -24.14 19.84 -49.48
C VAL A 9 -23.17 18.68 -49.25
N ILE A 10 -22.09 18.57 -50.03
CA ILE A 10 -21.04 17.57 -49.81
C ILE A 10 -20.37 17.77 -48.45
N SER A 11 -20.03 19.00 -48.07
CA SER A 11 -19.45 19.28 -46.76
C SER A 11 -20.40 18.93 -45.62
N LEU A 12 -21.70 19.24 -45.75
CA LEU A 12 -22.70 18.89 -44.74
C LEU A 12 -22.87 17.37 -44.61
N THR A 13 -22.89 16.63 -45.73
CA THR A 13 -22.99 15.16 -45.70
C THR A 13 -21.73 14.49 -45.19
N ALA A 14 -20.55 15.07 -45.45
CA ALA A 14 -19.29 14.59 -44.90
C ALA A 14 -19.23 14.85 -43.39
N SER A 15 -19.61 16.05 -42.95
CA SER A 15 -19.69 16.41 -41.53
C SER A 15 -20.73 15.57 -40.77
N SER A 16 -21.88 15.26 -41.37
CA SER A 16 -22.89 14.41 -40.73
C SER A 16 -22.44 12.94 -40.61
N ASN A 17 -21.77 12.40 -41.63
CA ASN A 17 -21.24 11.04 -41.57
C ASN A 17 -20.11 10.90 -40.55
N ILE A 18 -19.28 11.93 -40.41
CA ILE A 18 -18.21 11.97 -39.39
C ILE A 18 -18.82 12.03 -37.98
N LEU A 19 -19.85 12.87 -37.76
CA LEU A 19 -20.52 12.94 -36.46
C LEU A 19 -21.16 11.60 -36.05
N CYS A 20 -21.86 10.93 -36.97
CA CYS A 20 -22.47 9.63 -36.67
C CYS A 20 -21.43 8.56 -36.33
N GLN A 21 -20.27 8.58 -36.99
CA GLN A 21 -19.20 7.63 -36.72
C GLN A 21 -18.51 7.90 -35.36
N GLU A 22 -18.35 9.17 -34.99
CA GLU A 22 -17.85 9.56 -33.66
C GLU A 22 -18.84 9.16 -32.55
N ASP A 23 -20.14 9.37 -32.76
CA ASP A 23 -21.19 8.98 -31.79
C ASP A 23 -21.24 7.45 -31.56
N ASP A 24 -21.12 6.66 -32.63
CA ASP A 24 -21.09 5.19 -32.56
C ASP A 24 -19.84 4.67 -31.82
N GLU A 25 -18.67 5.31 -32.02
CA GLU A 25 -17.43 4.97 -31.31
C GLU A 25 -17.51 5.29 -29.82
N ILE A 26 -18.13 6.42 -29.45
CA ILE A 26 -18.35 6.82 -28.06
C ILE A 26 -19.28 5.82 -27.34
N GLU A 27 -20.41 5.47 -27.96
CA GLU A 27 -21.37 4.52 -27.40
C GLU A 27 -20.70 3.15 -27.20
N PHE A 28 -19.92 2.70 -28.18
CA PHE A 28 -19.19 1.45 -28.11
C PHE A 28 -18.18 1.41 -26.94
N ILE A 29 -17.36 2.45 -26.75
CA ILE A 29 -16.41 2.53 -25.63
C ILE A 29 -17.15 2.49 -24.29
N SER A 30 -18.21 3.29 -24.16
CA SER A 30 -19.02 3.33 -22.95
C SER A 30 -19.57 1.95 -22.58
N VAL A 31 -20.12 1.23 -23.56
CA VAL A 31 -20.68 -0.12 -23.34
C VAL A 31 -19.59 -1.11 -22.96
N ASN A 32 -18.42 -1.08 -23.61
CA ASN A 32 -17.34 -2.01 -23.27
C ASN A 32 -16.80 -1.80 -21.85
N LEU A 33 -16.62 -0.54 -21.44
CA LEU A 33 -16.20 -0.24 -20.07
C LEU A 33 -17.22 -0.74 -19.04
N GLN A 34 -18.51 -0.53 -19.29
CA GLN A 34 -19.58 -1.03 -18.41
C GLN A 34 -19.65 -2.57 -18.35
N LEU A 35 -19.41 -3.24 -19.49
CA LEU A 35 -19.34 -4.69 -19.53
C LEU A 35 -18.13 -5.22 -18.76
N SER A 36 -16.96 -4.60 -18.92
CA SER A 36 -15.78 -4.97 -18.15
C SER A 36 -15.99 -4.78 -16.64
N ASP A 37 -16.66 -3.70 -16.22
CA ASP A 37 -17.02 -3.50 -14.81
C ASP A 37 -17.95 -4.62 -14.30
N PHE A 38 -18.94 -5.02 -15.10
CA PHE A 38 -19.84 -6.11 -14.77
C PHE A 38 -19.12 -7.47 -14.69
N ASP A 39 -18.31 -7.79 -15.69
CA ASP A 39 -17.57 -9.06 -15.80
C ASP A 39 -16.55 -9.22 -14.65
N LEU A 40 -15.99 -8.11 -14.17
CA LEU A 40 -15.03 -8.13 -13.06
C LEU A 40 -15.69 -8.11 -11.67
N SER A 41 -16.96 -7.71 -11.55
CA SER A 41 -17.65 -7.52 -10.27
C SER A 41 -17.55 -8.76 -9.37
N ASP A 42 -17.93 -9.93 -9.90
CA ASP A 42 -17.91 -11.19 -9.15
C ASP A 42 -16.48 -11.56 -8.71
N ALA A 43 -15.49 -11.34 -9.57
CA ALA A 43 -14.09 -11.62 -9.25
C ALA A 43 -13.53 -10.72 -8.13
N TYR A 44 -13.98 -9.46 -8.07
CA TYR A 44 -13.63 -8.55 -6.97
C TYR A 44 -14.31 -8.97 -5.65
N ASP A 45 -15.58 -9.37 -5.70
CA ASP A 45 -16.31 -9.87 -4.53
C ASP A 45 -15.70 -11.15 -3.97
N ASP A 46 -15.30 -12.08 -4.86
CA ASP A 46 -14.61 -13.31 -4.47
C ASP A 46 -13.26 -13.02 -3.78
N VAL A 47 -12.46 -12.09 -4.33
CA VAL A 47 -11.20 -11.66 -3.68
C VAL A 47 -11.47 -11.00 -2.34
N ALA A 48 -12.52 -10.19 -2.22
CA ALA A 48 -12.90 -9.54 -0.97
C ALA A 48 -13.25 -10.56 0.13
N GLU A 49 -14.08 -11.57 -0.18
CA GLU A 49 -14.46 -12.61 0.79
C GLU A 49 -13.27 -13.54 1.14
N ALA A 50 -12.43 -13.88 0.15
CA ALA A 50 -11.23 -14.65 0.40
C ALA A 50 -10.22 -13.88 1.27
N THR A 51 -10.09 -12.57 1.06
CA THR A 51 -9.24 -11.69 1.88
C THR A 51 -9.77 -11.59 3.31
N LYS A 52 -11.07 -11.39 3.47
CA LYS A 52 -11.73 -11.38 4.78
C LYS A 52 -11.46 -12.69 5.54
N SER A 53 -11.59 -13.83 4.88
CA SER A 53 -11.26 -15.13 5.46
C SER A 53 -9.81 -15.19 5.93
N ALA A 54 -8.86 -14.81 5.06
CA ALA A 54 -7.42 -14.83 5.36
C ALA A 54 -7.05 -13.97 6.58
N VAL A 55 -7.62 -12.76 6.67
CA VAL A 55 -7.41 -11.84 7.80
C VAL A 55 -7.94 -12.42 9.11
N LEU A 56 -9.03 -13.18 9.07
CA LEU A 56 -9.57 -13.89 10.25
C LEU A 56 -8.75 -15.13 10.64
N GLY A 57 -7.63 -15.39 9.98
CA GLY A 57 -6.65 -16.42 10.35
C GLY A 57 -6.78 -17.73 9.57
N HIS A 58 -7.61 -17.78 8.52
CA HIS A 58 -7.83 -18.98 7.71
C HIS A 58 -7.88 -18.65 6.22
N GLY A 59 -7.22 -19.44 5.35
CA GLY A 59 -7.52 -19.41 3.92
C GLY A 59 -6.63 -18.55 3.01
N PHE A 60 -5.38 -18.25 3.40
CA PHE A 60 -4.39 -17.65 2.48
C PHE A 60 -4.24 -18.44 1.18
N LYS A 61 -4.33 -19.77 1.22
CA LYS A 61 -4.33 -20.61 0.00
C LYS A 61 -5.49 -20.27 -0.95
N ASN A 62 -6.68 -20.05 -0.41
CA ASN A 62 -7.85 -19.66 -1.21
C ASN A 62 -7.67 -18.24 -1.74
N LYS A 63 -7.24 -17.30 -0.88
CA LYS A 63 -6.93 -15.92 -1.27
C LYS A 63 -5.96 -15.85 -2.45
N ILE A 64 -4.82 -16.57 -2.37
CA ILE A 64 -3.82 -16.64 -3.45
C ILE A 64 -4.46 -17.17 -4.75
N PHE A 65 -5.25 -18.23 -4.66
CA PHE A 65 -5.91 -18.80 -5.84
C PHE A 65 -6.86 -17.79 -6.49
N THR A 66 -7.71 -17.14 -5.70
CA THR A 66 -8.69 -16.17 -6.17
C THR A 66 -8.03 -14.89 -6.73
N GLU A 67 -6.96 -14.40 -6.12
CA GLU A 67 -6.21 -13.24 -6.64
C GLU A 67 -5.52 -13.53 -7.99
N LYS A 68 -5.02 -14.75 -8.16
CA LYS A 68 -4.45 -15.21 -9.44
C LYS A 68 -5.53 -15.32 -10.52
N ASP A 69 -6.71 -15.81 -10.15
CA ASP A 69 -7.85 -15.92 -11.07
C ASP A 69 -8.39 -14.55 -11.50
N ARG A 70 -8.62 -13.65 -10.54
CA ARG A 70 -8.95 -12.25 -10.83
C ARG A 70 -7.89 -11.60 -11.72
N GLY A 71 -6.60 -11.85 -11.47
CA GLY A 71 -5.51 -11.34 -12.30
C GLY A 71 -5.61 -11.77 -13.77
N ARG A 72 -6.02 -13.02 -14.05
CA ARG A 72 -6.25 -13.49 -15.43
C ARG A 72 -7.41 -12.74 -16.08
N LEU A 73 -8.52 -12.56 -15.38
CA LEU A 73 -9.69 -11.83 -15.90
C LEU A 73 -9.36 -10.37 -16.19
N VAL A 74 -8.71 -9.68 -15.25
CA VAL A 74 -8.28 -8.28 -15.43
C VAL A 74 -7.31 -8.15 -16.60
N ARG A 75 -6.40 -9.11 -16.81
CA ARG A 75 -5.51 -9.12 -17.98
C ARG A 75 -6.29 -9.22 -19.29
N LEU A 76 -7.31 -10.06 -19.36
CA LEU A 76 -8.16 -10.22 -20.54
C LEU A 76 -8.94 -8.94 -20.84
N GLU A 77 -9.59 -8.36 -19.83
CA GLU A 77 -10.34 -7.11 -19.98
C GLU A 77 -9.43 -5.93 -20.37
N SER A 78 -8.24 -5.86 -19.78
CA SER A 78 -7.23 -4.86 -20.14
C SER A 78 -6.80 -4.99 -21.61
N ALA A 79 -6.50 -6.22 -22.07
CA ALA A 79 -6.11 -6.48 -23.44
C ALA A 79 -7.22 -6.11 -24.44
N LYS A 80 -8.47 -6.50 -24.15
CA LYS A 80 -9.65 -6.15 -24.94
C LYS A 80 -9.81 -4.64 -25.06
N ASN A 81 -9.73 -3.90 -23.96
CA ASN A 81 -9.94 -2.45 -23.97
C ASN A 81 -8.78 -1.66 -24.60
N ARG A 82 -7.57 -2.21 -24.62
CA ARG A 82 -6.40 -1.61 -25.29
C ARG A 82 -6.55 -1.56 -26.82
N GLU A 83 -7.35 -2.44 -27.43
CA GLU A 83 -7.60 -2.42 -28.88
C GLU A 83 -8.25 -1.10 -29.34
N PHE A 84 -8.88 -0.35 -28.43
CA PHE A 84 -9.63 0.88 -28.72
C PHE A 84 -8.88 2.17 -28.35
N GLY A 85 -7.62 2.09 -27.90
CA GLY A 85 -6.88 3.19 -27.26
C GLY A 85 -6.50 4.40 -28.13
N GLY A 86 -6.84 4.42 -29.42
CA GLY A 86 -6.43 5.48 -30.35
C GLY A 86 -7.14 6.82 -30.17
N ASN A 87 -8.42 6.83 -29.78
CA ASN A 87 -9.29 8.01 -29.70
C ASN A 87 -10.30 7.90 -28.54
N VAL A 88 -9.83 7.69 -27.31
CA VAL A 88 -10.74 7.60 -26.15
C VAL A 88 -11.22 9.01 -25.75
N PRO A 89 -12.55 9.26 -25.68
CA PRO A 89 -13.07 10.56 -25.28
C PRO A 89 -12.69 10.90 -23.84
N TYR A 90 -12.55 12.20 -23.54
CA TYR A 90 -12.09 12.69 -22.24
C TYR A 90 -12.91 12.15 -21.05
N ASP A 91 -14.24 12.05 -21.21
CA ASP A 91 -15.15 11.57 -20.15
C ASP A 91 -14.90 10.10 -19.76
N PHE A 92 -14.34 9.30 -20.68
CA PHE A 92 -14.03 7.88 -20.46
C PHE A 92 -12.54 7.63 -20.22
N LEU A 93 -11.69 8.62 -20.51
CA LEU A 93 -10.24 8.49 -20.47
C LEU A 93 -9.75 7.95 -19.13
N ARG A 94 -10.27 8.47 -18.02
CA ARG A 94 -9.91 8.01 -16.68
C ARG A 94 -10.20 6.52 -16.46
N ASN A 95 -11.42 6.07 -16.78
CA ASN A 95 -11.82 4.68 -16.55
C ASN A 95 -11.03 3.74 -17.48
N TRP A 96 -10.91 4.13 -18.74
CA TRP A 96 -10.11 3.40 -19.72
C TRP A 96 -8.65 3.29 -19.29
N THR A 97 -8.01 4.38 -18.84
CA THR A 97 -6.62 4.34 -18.36
C THR A 97 -6.45 3.38 -17.18
N LEU A 98 -7.37 3.39 -16.21
CA LEU A 98 -7.28 2.47 -15.06
C LEU A 98 -7.51 1.00 -15.43
N LEU A 99 -8.41 0.73 -16.40
CA LEU A 99 -8.71 -0.62 -16.88
C LEU A 99 -7.61 -1.17 -17.81
N THR A 100 -6.91 -0.29 -18.52
CA THR A 100 -5.84 -0.68 -19.45
C THR A 100 -4.47 -0.69 -18.78
N ASN A 101 -4.20 0.15 -17.79
CA ASN A 101 -2.92 0.22 -17.07
C ASN A 101 -3.03 -0.41 -15.68
N VAL A 102 -3.19 -1.73 -15.67
CA VAL A 102 -3.48 -2.56 -14.49
C VAL A 102 -2.23 -3.05 -13.72
N GLY A 103 -1.09 -2.41 -13.94
CA GLY A 103 0.13 -2.62 -13.16
C GLY A 103 0.82 -3.95 -13.42
N ASP A 104 1.18 -4.64 -12.34
CA ASP A 104 1.90 -5.90 -12.36
C ASP A 104 1.13 -7.05 -13.02
N ILE A 105 -0.20 -6.93 -13.18
CA ILE A 105 -1.00 -7.91 -13.92
C ILE A 105 -0.55 -8.06 -15.39
N LEU A 106 0.05 -7.03 -15.98
CA LEU A 106 0.47 -7.04 -17.38
C LEU A 106 1.78 -7.77 -17.67
N ILE A 107 2.55 -8.13 -16.64
CA ILE A 107 3.76 -8.95 -16.82
C ILE A 107 3.38 -10.42 -17.10
N PRO A 108 4.31 -11.27 -17.55
CA PRO A 108 4.03 -12.69 -17.78
C PRO A 108 3.38 -13.38 -16.57
N GLU A 109 2.43 -14.29 -16.82
CA GLU A 109 1.58 -14.87 -15.76
C GLU A 109 2.38 -15.52 -14.63
N ASP A 110 3.44 -16.26 -14.96
CA ASP A 110 4.31 -16.89 -13.96
C ASP A 110 5.00 -15.84 -13.07
N SER A 111 5.44 -14.73 -13.66
CA SER A 111 6.06 -13.62 -12.93
C SER A 111 5.05 -12.92 -12.02
N TYR A 112 3.84 -12.66 -12.51
CA TYR A 112 2.76 -12.09 -11.68
C TYR A 112 2.40 -13.03 -10.52
N ASN A 113 2.30 -14.33 -10.79
CA ASN A 113 2.01 -15.34 -9.77
C ASN A 113 3.06 -15.35 -8.65
N LEU A 114 4.34 -15.15 -8.98
CA LEU A 114 5.42 -15.01 -7.99
C LEU A 114 5.26 -13.77 -7.10
N ILE A 115 4.78 -12.65 -7.66
CA ILE A 115 4.48 -11.43 -6.90
C ILE A 115 3.34 -11.69 -5.92
N ILE A 116 2.24 -12.31 -6.38
CA ILE A 116 1.08 -12.65 -5.54
C ILE A 116 1.47 -13.61 -4.42
N ASP A 117 2.25 -14.65 -4.73
CA ASP A 117 2.73 -15.59 -3.71
C ASP A 117 3.58 -14.89 -2.66
N PHE A 118 4.51 -14.02 -3.08
CA PHE A 118 5.34 -13.26 -2.15
C PHE A 118 4.53 -12.29 -1.29
N HIS A 119 3.58 -11.55 -1.88
CA HIS A 119 2.74 -10.61 -1.16
C HIS A 119 1.97 -11.31 -0.03
N ASN A 120 1.30 -12.42 -0.38
CA ASN A 120 0.53 -13.20 0.58
C ASN A 120 1.41 -13.88 1.64
N GLU A 121 2.61 -14.35 1.27
CA GLU A 121 3.58 -14.90 2.23
C GLU A 121 3.98 -13.87 3.30
N ILE A 122 4.24 -12.63 2.89
CA ILE A 122 4.58 -11.53 3.81
C ILE A 122 3.38 -11.10 4.66
N GLU A 123 2.17 -11.09 4.10
CA GLU A 123 0.95 -10.75 4.83
C GLU A 123 0.58 -11.81 5.88
N GLU A 124 0.68 -13.09 5.52
CA GLU A 124 0.50 -14.21 6.45
C GLU A 124 1.54 -14.13 7.57
N LEU A 125 2.80 -13.89 7.23
CA LEU A 125 3.85 -13.69 8.24
C LEU A 125 3.56 -12.48 9.14
N SER A 126 3.10 -11.36 8.56
CA SER A 126 2.76 -10.14 9.30
C SER A 126 1.61 -10.32 10.28
N SER A 127 0.63 -11.14 9.93
CA SER A 127 -0.58 -11.39 10.71
C SER A 127 -0.41 -12.51 11.74
N GLN A 128 0.29 -13.59 11.38
CA GLN A 128 0.30 -14.84 12.15
C GLN A 128 1.66 -15.20 12.78
N ALA A 129 2.74 -14.42 12.54
CA ALA A 129 4.05 -14.71 13.11
C ALA A 129 3.99 -14.82 14.65
N LYS A 130 4.49 -15.96 15.15
CA LYS A 130 4.69 -16.23 16.57
C LYS A 130 6.09 -15.80 16.97
N VAL A 131 6.20 -14.74 17.76
CA VAL A 131 7.51 -14.23 18.21
C VAL A 131 7.89 -14.88 19.53
N PRO A 132 9.09 -15.49 19.68
CA PRO A 132 9.51 -16.08 20.95
C PRO A 132 9.56 -15.05 22.08
N CYS A 133 8.92 -15.35 23.20
CA CYS A 133 8.85 -14.44 24.34
C CYS A 133 10.15 -14.45 25.17
N ILE A 134 10.48 -13.33 25.82
CA ILE A 134 11.70 -13.21 26.65
C ILE A 134 11.44 -13.69 28.08
N VAL A 135 10.23 -13.46 28.59
CA VAL A 135 9.78 -13.89 29.92
C VAL A 135 8.49 -14.66 29.74
N ALA A 136 8.41 -15.85 30.32
CA ALA A 136 7.18 -16.65 30.33
C ALA A 136 6.05 -15.81 30.95
N GLN A 137 4.93 -15.67 30.23
CA GLN A 137 3.78 -14.97 30.79
C GLN A 137 3.23 -15.74 32.00
N PRO A 138 2.71 -15.07 33.03
CA PRO A 138 2.26 -15.72 34.27
C PRO A 138 1.15 -16.77 34.09
N LYS A 139 0.55 -16.85 32.89
CA LYS A 139 -0.47 -17.86 32.52
C LYS A 139 0.08 -19.04 31.70
N GLN A 140 1.39 -19.10 31.41
CA GLN A 140 2.00 -20.20 30.68
C GLN A 140 2.81 -21.07 31.63
N ASN A 141 2.34 -22.30 31.85
CA ASN A 141 3.05 -23.31 32.64
C ASN A 141 4.47 -23.51 32.07
N SER A 142 5.44 -23.60 32.98
CA SER A 142 6.89 -23.48 32.78
C SER A 142 7.58 -24.63 32.03
N SER A 143 6.97 -25.18 30.96
CA SER A 143 7.53 -26.30 30.19
C SER A 143 7.30 -26.23 28.68
N SER A 144 6.61 -25.21 28.14
CA SER A 144 6.39 -25.06 26.70
C SER A 144 7.09 -23.80 26.16
N GLU A 145 7.61 -23.88 24.93
CA GLU A 145 8.06 -22.70 24.17
C GLU A 145 6.98 -21.61 24.18
N CYS A 146 7.37 -20.42 24.63
CA CYS A 146 6.46 -19.31 24.84
C CYS A 146 6.53 -18.34 23.67
N PHE A 147 5.38 -18.00 23.10
CA PHE A 147 5.24 -17.10 21.96
C PHE A 147 4.29 -15.95 22.27
N ILE A 148 4.55 -14.79 21.67
CA ILE A 148 3.68 -13.62 21.69
C ILE A 148 3.06 -13.38 20.32
N THR A 149 1.82 -12.89 20.32
CA THR A 149 1.08 -12.52 19.12
C THR A 149 1.48 -11.12 18.62
N LYS A 150 1.04 -10.73 17.42
CA LYS A 150 1.16 -9.36 16.89
C LYS A 150 0.63 -8.30 17.87
N GLN A 151 -0.51 -8.57 18.51
CA GLN A 151 -1.09 -7.63 19.48
C GLN A 151 -0.19 -7.51 20.72
N ASN A 152 0.22 -8.65 21.31
CA ASN A 152 1.10 -8.62 22.48
C ASN A 152 2.45 -7.95 22.18
N PHE A 153 3.01 -8.16 20.99
CA PHE A 153 4.20 -7.44 20.54
C PHE A 153 3.96 -5.93 20.53
N THR A 154 2.84 -5.49 19.96
CA THR A 154 2.48 -4.07 19.85
C THR A 154 2.31 -3.46 21.24
N ASP A 155 1.65 -4.17 22.16
CA ASP A 155 1.47 -3.74 23.55
C ASP A 155 2.82 -3.61 24.28
N ILE A 156 3.73 -4.56 24.08
CA ILE A 156 5.08 -4.53 24.67
C ILE A 156 5.85 -3.33 24.15
N ILE A 157 5.88 -3.08 22.83
CA ILE A 157 6.61 -1.94 22.26
C ILE A 157 6.01 -0.60 22.70
N ALA A 158 4.68 -0.52 22.84
CA ALA A 158 3.99 0.70 23.25
C ALA A 158 4.22 1.04 24.74
N SER A 159 4.13 0.05 25.64
CA SER A 159 4.02 0.28 27.09
C SER A 159 5.27 -0.10 27.89
N ASN A 160 6.11 -1.02 27.40
CA ASN A 160 7.26 -1.47 28.16
C ASN A 160 8.35 -0.38 28.19
N ARG A 161 9.08 -0.26 29.30
CA ARG A 161 10.17 0.71 29.50
C ARG A 161 11.49 0.07 29.91
N SER A 162 11.62 -1.25 29.76
CA SER A 162 12.88 -1.96 29.92
C SER A 162 13.64 -1.98 28.59
N LEU A 163 14.80 -1.31 28.54
CA LEU A 163 15.66 -1.25 27.35
C LEU A 163 15.95 -2.65 26.79
N SER A 164 16.36 -3.58 27.67
CA SER A 164 16.70 -4.96 27.29
C SER A 164 15.50 -5.75 26.76
N HIS A 165 14.31 -5.53 27.34
CA HIS A 165 13.09 -6.19 26.90
C HIS A 165 12.68 -5.68 25.52
N LEU A 166 12.61 -4.35 25.33
CA LEU A 166 12.23 -3.75 24.05
C LEU A 166 13.18 -4.18 22.92
N ASN A 167 14.49 -4.08 23.15
CA ASN A 167 15.49 -4.45 22.14
C ASN A 167 15.33 -5.91 21.71
N LYS A 168 15.38 -6.86 22.66
CA LYS A 168 15.29 -8.29 22.36
C LYS A 168 13.94 -8.68 21.72
N THR A 169 12.83 -8.06 22.13
CA THR A 169 11.51 -8.38 21.57
C THR A 169 11.45 -7.93 20.12
N TRP A 170 11.93 -6.71 19.85
CA TRP A 170 11.99 -6.16 18.51
C TRP A 170 12.93 -6.96 17.61
N GLU A 171 14.14 -7.27 18.09
CA GLU A 171 15.15 -8.05 17.37
C GLU A 171 14.61 -9.42 16.94
N ARG A 172 14.02 -10.20 17.86
CA ARG A 172 13.41 -11.50 17.55
C ARG A 172 12.30 -11.42 16.51
N ARG A 173 11.50 -10.34 16.53
CA ARG A 173 10.50 -10.11 15.49
C ARG A 173 11.21 -9.89 14.15
N GLN A 174 12.23 -9.04 14.10
CA GLN A 174 12.94 -8.77 12.85
C GLN A 174 13.64 -10.00 12.27
N GLU A 175 14.20 -10.89 13.11
CA GLU A 175 14.78 -12.16 12.67
C GLU A 175 13.77 -13.00 11.87
N ILE A 176 12.52 -13.11 12.37
CA ILE A 176 11.43 -13.83 11.68
C ILE A 176 11.13 -13.21 10.32
N PHE A 177 10.99 -11.88 10.24
CA PHE A 177 10.70 -11.21 8.96
C PHE A 177 11.88 -11.27 8.00
N ASN A 178 13.12 -11.23 8.49
CA ASN A 178 14.31 -11.31 7.64
C ASN A 178 14.45 -12.69 6.99
N ALA A 179 14.05 -13.77 7.68
CA ALA A 179 14.02 -15.10 7.10
C ALA A 179 13.03 -15.21 5.91
N GLY A 180 11.91 -14.48 5.96
CA GLY A 180 10.88 -14.47 4.90
C GLY A 180 11.19 -13.58 3.68
N LYS A 181 12.27 -12.79 3.69
CA LYS A 181 12.58 -11.81 2.62
C LYS A 181 13.34 -12.39 1.42
N THR A 182 13.52 -13.71 1.32
CA THR A 182 14.38 -14.34 0.29
C THR A 182 14.02 -13.95 -1.15
N LYS A 183 12.73 -13.73 -1.44
CA LYS A 183 12.24 -13.35 -2.77
C LYS A 183 12.14 -11.83 -2.99
N TYR A 184 12.43 -10.99 -2.00
CA TYR A 184 12.19 -9.54 -2.07
C TYR A 184 12.85 -8.87 -3.29
N ASN A 185 14.14 -9.16 -3.53
CA ASN A 185 14.86 -8.58 -4.67
C ASN A 185 14.30 -9.04 -6.02
N LEU A 186 13.86 -10.30 -6.11
CA LEU A 186 13.21 -10.83 -7.31
C LEU A 186 11.89 -10.11 -7.54
N THR A 187 11.02 -10.04 -6.53
CA THR A 187 9.73 -9.34 -6.59
C THR A 187 9.93 -7.87 -6.98
N LEU A 188 10.88 -7.17 -6.37
CA LEU A 188 11.18 -5.77 -6.70
C LEU A 188 11.58 -5.60 -8.17
N ARG A 189 12.38 -6.52 -8.72
CA ARG A 189 12.74 -6.49 -10.14
C ARG A 189 11.50 -6.70 -11.03
N LEU A 190 10.68 -7.71 -10.73
CA LEU A 190 9.46 -8.00 -11.49
C LEU A 190 8.45 -6.84 -11.45
N THR A 191 8.29 -6.20 -10.29
CA THR A 191 7.45 -5.00 -10.17
C THR A 191 7.98 -3.84 -11.01
N ASN A 192 9.31 -3.67 -11.13
CA ASN A 192 9.88 -2.65 -12.02
C ASN A 192 9.66 -2.97 -13.51
N GLU A 193 9.68 -4.25 -13.89
CA GLU A 193 9.37 -4.68 -15.27
C GLU A 193 7.91 -4.35 -15.66
N ALA A 194 7.01 -4.21 -14.69
CA ALA A 194 5.61 -3.87 -14.93
C ALA A 194 5.40 -2.46 -15.49
N PHE A 195 6.32 -1.51 -15.31
CA PHE A 195 6.06 -0.14 -15.79
C PHE A 195 6.02 -0.04 -17.32
N ILE A 196 6.86 -0.80 -18.01
CA ILE A 196 6.93 -0.80 -19.48
C ILE A 196 5.60 -1.16 -20.14
N PRO A 197 4.94 -2.30 -19.82
CA PRO A 197 3.65 -2.63 -20.43
C PRO A 197 2.52 -1.69 -19.98
N ASN A 198 2.69 -0.93 -18.89
CA ASN A 198 1.76 0.12 -18.46
C ASN A 198 2.01 1.48 -19.13
N GLU A 199 2.89 1.54 -20.13
CA GLU A 199 3.28 2.79 -20.82
C GLU A 199 3.88 3.84 -19.87
N GLU A 200 4.45 3.38 -18.75
CA GLU A 200 5.03 4.21 -17.71
C GLU A 200 6.54 4.00 -17.59
N HIS A 201 7.23 5.05 -17.20
CA HIS A 201 8.70 5.03 -17.17
C HIS A 201 9.27 4.40 -15.90
N ASN A 202 8.58 4.58 -14.77
CA ASN A 202 9.04 4.12 -13.47
C ASN A 202 7.89 4.13 -12.45
N ALA A 203 8.17 3.65 -11.23
CA ALA A 203 7.20 3.61 -10.14
C ALA A 203 6.59 4.98 -9.82
N ARG A 204 7.39 6.05 -9.94
CA ARG A 204 6.96 7.40 -9.60
C ARG A 204 5.89 7.88 -10.57
N SER A 205 6.13 7.77 -11.88
CA SER A 205 5.18 8.21 -12.90
C SER A 205 3.91 7.35 -12.88
N TYR A 206 4.05 6.03 -12.71
CA TYR A 206 2.91 5.12 -12.56
C TYR A 206 2.03 5.46 -11.35
N TRP A 207 2.60 5.74 -10.18
CA TRP A 207 1.83 6.10 -8.99
C TRP A 207 1.28 7.54 -9.04
N GLU A 208 1.96 8.48 -9.68
CA GLU A 208 1.43 9.83 -9.96
C GLU A 208 0.23 9.75 -10.92
N MET A 209 0.26 8.86 -11.91
CA MET A 209 -0.86 8.56 -12.82
C MET A 209 -2.05 7.97 -12.06
N LEU A 210 -1.84 6.93 -11.24
CA LEU A 210 -2.92 6.33 -10.44
C LEU A 210 -3.55 7.29 -9.41
N SER A 211 -2.76 8.21 -8.86
CA SER A 211 -3.26 9.19 -7.88
C SER A 211 -3.85 10.44 -8.53
N GLU A 212 -3.78 10.57 -9.85
CA GLU A 212 -4.21 11.75 -10.61
C GLU A 212 -3.59 13.05 -10.07
N TYR A 213 -2.38 12.95 -9.51
CA TYR A 213 -1.71 14.05 -8.83
C TYR A 213 -0.33 14.27 -9.45
N PRO A 214 -0.27 15.03 -10.57
CA PRO A 214 0.99 15.26 -11.28
C PRO A 214 2.00 15.97 -10.38
N ASP A 215 3.26 15.56 -10.52
CA ASP A 215 4.40 16.01 -9.71
C ASP A 215 4.25 15.78 -8.20
N GLY A 216 3.41 14.81 -7.80
CA GLY A 216 3.11 14.52 -6.40
C GLY A 216 4.34 14.32 -5.52
N TYR A 217 5.35 13.58 -6.01
CA TYR A 217 6.59 13.37 -5.26
C TYR A 217 7.44 14.63 -5.15
N THR A 218 7.47 15.50 -6.16
CA THR A 218 8.20 16.78 -6.10
C THR A 218 7.55 17.69 -5.06
N LYS A 219 6.21 17.79 -5.09
CA LYS A 219 5.45 18.59 -4.12
C LYS A 219 5.62 18.05 -2.69
N ALA A 220 5.62 16.73 -2.52
CA ALA A 220 5.89 16.10 -1.23
C ALA A 220 7.31 16.41 -0.72
N GLN A 221 8.31 16.38 -1.60
CA GLN A 221 9.70 16.75 -1.27
C GLN A 221 9.80 18.22 -0.83
N MET A 222 9.15 19.14 -1.54
CA MET A 222 9.13 20.56 -1.17
C MET A 222 8.46 20.77 0.19
N LEU A 223 7.33 20.12 0.44
CA LEU A 223 6.66 20.18 1.74
C LEU A 223 7.55 19.60 2.86
N TRP A 224 8.26 18.51 2.58
CA TRP A 224 9.21 17.94 3.53
C TRP A 224 10.31 18.93 3.90
N GLU A 225 10.84 19.70 2.95
CA GLU A 225 11.86 20.72 3.22
C GLU A 225 11.35 21.83 4.18
N GLU A 226 10.06 22.16 4.12
CA GLU A 226 9.43 23.11 5.05
C GLU A 226 9.24 22.52 6.46
N VAL A 227 8.89 21.23 6.56
CA VAL A 227 8.64 20.52 7.83
C VAL A 227 9.95 20.08 8.51
N GLN A 228 10.97 19.75 7.72
CA GLN A 228 12.23 19.15 8.19
C GLN A 228 12.93 19.95 9.30
N PRO A 229 12.97 21.30 9.30
CA PRO A 229 13.58 22.07 10.39
C PRO A 229 12.88 21.86 11.74
N LEU A 230 11.55 21.80 11.75
CA LEU A 230 10.78 21.51 12.96
C LEU A 230 10.99 20.07 13.41
N TYR A 231 10.91 19.11 12.47
CA TYR A 231 11.16 17.71 12.75
C TYR A 231 12.54 17.47 13.37
N LYS A 232 13.61 18.10 12.85
CA LYS A 232 14.97 17.98 13.41
C LYS A 232 15.06 18.48 14.86
N LYS A 233 14.38 19.58 15.19
CA LYS A 233 14.31 20.10 16.57
C LYS A 233 13.57 19.14 17.49
N LEU A 234 12.41 18.63 17.05
CA LEU A 234 11.62 17.66 17.78
C LEU A 234 12.39 16.34 18.00
N HIS A 235 12.97 15.79 16.94
CA HIS A 235 13.79 14.58 17.00
C HIS A 235 14.95 14.74 18.00
N LYS A 236 15.68 15.86 17.97
CA LYS A 236 16.75 16.14 18.93
C LYS A 236 16.22 16.20 20.37
N PHE A 237 15.07 16.85 20.59
CA PHE A 237 14.44 16.92 21.90
C PHE A 237 14.06 15.54 22.45
N VAL A 238 13.35 14.74 21.62
CA VAL A 238 12.92 13.38 21.95
C VAL A 238 14.12 12.49 22.24
N LYS A 239 15.15 12.53 21.38
CA LYS A 239 16.39 11.78 21.54
C LYS A 239 17.04 12.02 22.90
N VAL A 240 17.28 13.28 23.26
CA VAL A 240 17.95 13.64 24.53
C VAL A 240 17.15 13.13 25.73
N ARG A 241 15.81 13.13 25.66
CA ARG A 241 14.94 12.62 26.72
C ARG A 241 15.03 11.10 26.84
N ILE A 242 14.98 10.38 25.71
CA ILE A 242 15.15 8.93 25.66
C ILE A 242 16.53 8.53 26.20
N GLU A 243 17.61 9.17 25.74
CA GLU A 243 18.97 8.90 26.20
C GLU A 243 19.11 9.10 27.71
N LYS A 244 18.52 10.18 28.24
CA LYS A 244 18.50 10.46 29.68
C LYS A 244 17.71 9.41 30.47
N TYR A 245 16.53 9.02 29.98
CA TYR A 245 15.65 8.06 30.66
C TYR A 245 16.31 6.67 30.73
N TYR A 246 16.80 6.17 29.60
CA TYR A 246 17.44 4.85 29.50
C TYR A 246 18.91 4.83 29.90
N LYS A 247 19.49 5.99 30.26
CA LYS A 247 20.90 6.16 30.63
C LYS A 247 21.85 5.69 29.52
N ILE A 248 21.48 5.96 28.27
CA ILE A 248 22.31 5.65 27.09
C ILE A 248 23.42 6.70 27.02
N THR A 249 24.67 6.26 27.10
CA THR A 249 25.86 7.12 27.10
C THR A 249 26.54 7.22 25.73
N GLU A 250 26.16 6.35 24.79
CA GLU A 250 26.68 6.37 23.43
C GLU A 250 26.17 7.60 22.68
N ASN A 251 27.11 8.37 22.11
CA ASN A 251 26.79 9.55 21.34
C ASN A 251 26.40 9.16 19.90
N SER A 252 25.18 8.64 19.72
CA SER A 252 24.61 8.37 18.39
C SER A 252 23.95 9.62 17.81
N SER A 253 23.81 9.71 16.48
CA SER A 253 22.95 10.70 15.84
C SER A 253 21.50 10.24 15.72
N THR A 254 21.23 8.96 15.94
CA THR A 254 19.94 8.30 15.70
C THR A 254 19.31 7.78 16.99
N VAL A 255 18.01 7.53 16.95
CA VAL A 255 17.25 6.86 18.01
C VAL A 255 16.89 5.43 17.55
N PRO A 256 17.18 4.39 18.34
CA PRO A 256 16.71 3.04 18.03
C PRO A 256 15.18 2.98 17.94
N VAL A 257 14.65 2.43 16.84
CA VAL A 257 13.21 2.47 16.54
C VAL A 257 12.33 1.80 17.61
N TYR A 258 12.84 0.75 18.27
CA TYR A 258 12.14 0.04 19.35
C TYR A 258 11.93 0.89 20.61
N LEU A 259 12.54 2.08 20.69
CA LEU A 259 12.34 3.05 21.78
C LEU A 259 11.31 4.14 21.43
N LEU A 260 10.70 4.09 20.24
CA LEU A 260 9.77 5.12 19.77
C LEU A 260 8.29 4.78 20.03
N GLY A 261 8.01 3.68 20.75
CA GLY A 261 6.65 3.31 21.17
C GLY A 261 5.80 2.65 20.08
N THR A 262 6.33 2.46 18.87
CA THR A 262 5.68 1.70 17.80
C THR A 262 6.71 0.84 17.06
N ASN A 263 6.26 -0.18 16.33
CA ASN A 263 7.17 -1.09 15.61
C ASN A 263 8.10 -0.38 14.61
N PHE A 264 7.59 0.70 14.00
CA PHE A 264 8.25 1.44 12.93
C PHE A 264 8.62 2.88 13.32
N GLY A 265 8.26 3.33 14.53
CA GLY A 265 8.53 4.69 14.98
C GLY A 265 7.76 5.76 14.21
N ASN A 266 6.60 5.41 13.63
CA ASN A 266 5.75 6.31 12.87
C ASN A 266 4.86 7.20 13.76
N ASP A 267 4.61 6.77 15.00
CA ASP A 267 3.94 7.54 16.04
C ASP A 267 4.73 7.44 17.35
N TRP A 268 4.95 8.59 18.01
CA TRP A 268 5.72 8.75 19.25
C TRP A 268 4.81 9.12 20.44
N SER A 269 3.49 9.12 20.27
CA SER A 269 2.52 9.37 21.34
C SER A 269 2.68 8.40 22.52
N ASN A 270 2.98 7.13 22.21
CA ASN A 270 3.19 6.06 23.19
C ASN A 270 4.37 6.27 24.14
N ILE A 271 5.28 7.22 23.89
CA ILE A 271 6.43 7.53 24.75
C ILE A 271 6.31 8.91 25.43
N ALA A 272 5.12 9.53 25.38
CA ALA A 272 4.88 10.84 25.99
C ALA A 272 5.24 10.87 27.50
N ASP A 273 5.04 9.75 28.20
CA ASP A 273 5.35 9.58 29.63
C ASP A 273 6.83 9.79 29.98
N ILE A 274 7.75 9.43 29.07
CA ILE A 274 9.21 9.56 29.29
C ILE A 274 9.83 10.79 28.62
N VAL A 275 9.14 11.38 27.63
CA VAL A 275 9.65 12.51 26.87
C VAL A 275 9.15 13.85 27.40
N LEU A 276 7.88 13.94 27.80
CA LEU A 276 7.28 15.22 28.18
C LEU A 276 7.84 15.75 29.51
N PRO A 277 8.01 17.08 29.66
CA PRO A 277 8.45 17.68 30.92
C PRO A 277 7.46 17.45 32.08
N HIS A 278 6.17 17.38 31.77
CA HIS A 278 5.08 17.21 32.74
C HIS A 278 4.16 16.04 32.31
N PRO A 279 4.57 14.78 32.55
CA PRO A 279 3.80 13.60 32.12
C PRO A 279 2.39 13.52 32.71
N PHE A 280 2.16 14.08 33.90
CA PHE A 280 0.86 14.06 34.58
C PHE A 280 -0.24 14.77 33.79
N LEU A 281 0.09 15.89 33.13
CA LEU A 281 -0.87 16.64 32.30
C LEU A 281 -1.31 15.83 31.07
N TYR A 282 -0.44 14.99 30.53
CA TYR A 282 -0.79 14.13 29.40
C TYR A 282 -1.80 13.05 29.81
N ASN A 283 -1.59 12.43 30.98
CA ASN A 283 -2.51 11.43 31.50
C ASN A 283 -3.88 12.03 31.87
N GLU A 284 -3.89 13.26 32.39
CA GLU A 284 -5.11 14.02 32.67
C GLU A 284 -5.92 14.28 31.39
N VAL A 285 -5.27 14.83 30.34
CA VAL A 285 -5.90 15.06 29.02
C VAL A 285 -6.40 13.76 28.38
N LEU A 286 -5.61 12.69 28.43
CA LEU A 286 -6.04 11.39 27.90
C LEU A 286 -7.26 10.86 28.65
N SER A 287 -7.31 11.01 29.98
CA SER A 287 -8.46 10.57 30.76
C SER A 287 -9.72 11.33 30.36
N GLU A 288 -9.65 12.65 30.17
CA GLU A 288 -10.79 13.46 29.74
C GLU A 288 -11.30 13.08 28.34
N LEU A 289 -10.40 12.76 27.40
CA LEU A 289 -10.77 12.37 26.04
C LEU A 289 -11.39 10.97 25.94
N HIS A 290 -11.11 10.05 26.86
CA HIS A 290 -11.71 8.71 26.86
C HIS A 290 -13.09 8.66 27.53
N TYR A 291 -13.49 9.73 28.24
CA TYR A 291 -14.80 9.88 28.88
C TYR A 291 -15.81 10.69 28.05
N GLN A 292 -15.49 11.03 26.79
CA GLN A 292 -16.40 11.62 25.80
C GLN A 292 -16.76 10.60 24.73
#